data_AF-A0A7C5CUI3-F1
#
_entry.id   AF-A0A7C5CUI3-F1
#
_cell.length_a   1.000
_cell.length_b   1.000
_cell.length_c   1.000
_cell.angle_alpha   90.00
_cell.angle_beta   90.00
_cell.angle_gamma   90.00
#
_symmetry.space_group_name_H-M   'P 1'
#
loop_
_entity.id
_entity.type
_entity.pdbx_description
1 polymer ?
#
loop_
_entity_poly.entity_id
_entity_poly.type
_entity_poly.pdbx_seq_one_letter_code
_entity_poly.pdbx_strand_id
1 'polypeptide(L)'
;ISMEWARIPHFYYNFYVYKYATGFSAASAITSAILGGDLDVDDYLGMLKAGGSEPPLELLRRVNIDLTEPSTLNRGLVLFDGLVNDLDGML
;
A
#
# COMPACT_ATOMS: atom_id res chain seq x y z
N ILE A 1 -12.17 -7.81 -24.85
CA ILE A 1 -11.88 -6.79 -25.89
C ILE A 1 -10.42 -6.97 -26.31
N SER A 2 -10.07 -6.97 -27.61
CA SER A 2 -8.71 -7.35 -28.06
C SER A 2 -7.64 -6.26 -27.94
N MET A 3 -8.03 -4.98 -27.80
CA MET A 3 -7.13 -3.82 -27.83
C MET A 3 -7.16 -2.98 -26.54
N GLU A 4 -7.40 -3.61 -25.38
CA GLU A 4 -7.51 -2.88 -24.11
C GLU A 4 -6.24 -2.15 -23.69
N TRP A 5 -5.06 -2.66 -24.06
CA TRP A 5 -3.77 -2.05 -23.71
C TRP A 5 -3.57 -0.67 -24.37
N ALA A 6 -4.11 -0.47 -25.58
CA ALA A 6 -3.82 0.71 -26.41
C ALA A 6 -4.40 2.01 -25.81
N ARG A 7 -5.46 1.88 -25.00
CA ARG A 7 -6.18 3.00 -24.37
C ARG A 7 -5.64 3.39 -22.99
N ILE A 8 -4.65 2.68 -22.43
CA ILE A 8 -4.17 2.93 -21.06
C ILE A 8 -3.06 3.99 -21.11
N PRO A 9 -3.29 5.24 -20.66
CA PRO A 9 -2.30 6.31 -20.80
C PRO A 9 -1.00 6.02 -20.02
N HIS A 10 -1.11 5.38 -18.86
CA HIS A 10 0.04 5.05 -18.01
C HIS A 10 1.00 4.02 -18.62
N PHE A 11 0.64 3.32 -19.69
CA PHE A 11 1.57 2.45 -20.41
C PHE A 11 2.57 3.23 -21.26
N TYR A 12 2.30 4.50 -21.53
CA TYR A 12 3.22 5.42 -22.19
C TYR A 12 4.11 6.18 -21.19
N TYR A 13 4.07 5.81 -19.90
CA TYR A 13 4.90 6.36 -18.84
C TYR A 13 5.98 5.33 -18.46
N ASN A 14 7.11 5.79 -17.93
CA ASN A 14 8.21 4.90 -17.55
C ASN A 14 7.92 4.18 -16.22
N PHE A 15 7.51 2.92 -16.31
CA PHE A 15 7.31 2.01 -15.17
C PHE A 15 6.48 2.63 -14.03
N TYR A 16 5.35 3.24 -14.35
CA TYR A 16 4.57 3.98 -13.36
C TYR A 16 3.58 3.11 -12.59
N VAL A 17 2.90 2.19 -13.29
CA VAL A 17 1.70 1.51 -12.78
C VAL A 17 1.91 0.64 -11.54
N TYR A 18 3.11 0.07 -11.37
CA TYR A 18 3.39 -0.80 -10.21
C TYR A 18 3.27 -0.04 -8.88
N LYS A 19 3.50 1.28 -8.90
CA LYS A 19 3.44 2.15 -7.71
C LYS A 19 2.04 2.17 -7.09
N TYR A 20 0.99 1.94 -7.88
CA TYR A 20 -0.37 1.82 -7.34
C TYR A 20 -0.50 0.59 -6.45
N ALA A 21 -0.03 -0.56 -6.91
CA ALA A 21 -0.13 -1.81 -6.16
C ALA A 21 0.73 -1.77 -4.88
N THR A 22 1.97 -1.29 -4.99
CA THR A 22 2.86 -1.18 -3.82
C THR A 22 2.41 -0.09 -2.86
N GLY A 23 1.93 1.06 -3.37
CA GLY A 23 1.38 2.13 -2.55
C GLY A 23 0.11 1.72 -1.80
N PHE A 24 -0.78 0.98 -2.45
CA PHE A 24 -1.99 0.44 -1.79
C PHE A 24 -1.64 -0.60 -0.71
N SER A 25 -0.65 -1.46 -0.99
CA SER A 25 -0.17 -2.44 -0.01
C SER A 25 0.43 -1.75 1.22
N ALA A 26 1.26 -0.73 1.00
CA ALA A 26 1.81 0.09 2.09
C ALA A 26 0.72 0.79 2.89
N ALA A 27 -0.26 1.42 2.24
CA ALA A 27 -1.38 2.08 2.90
C ALA A 27 -2.17 1.10 3.77
N SER A 28 -2.51 -0.07 3.23
CA SER A 28 -3.24 -1.11 3.96
C SER A 28 -2.47 -1.57 5.20
N ALA A 29 -1.15 -1.76 5.08
CA ALA A 29 -0.31 -2.18 6.19
C ALA A 29 -0.19 -1.09 7.27
N ILE A 30 0.00 0.18 6.88
CA ILE A 30 0.05 1.33 7.80
C ILE A 30 -1.27 1.47 8.55
N THR A 31 -2.40 1.44 7.84
CA THR A 31 -3.73 1.56 8.47
C THR A 31 -3.99 0.40 9.44
N SER A 32 -3.64 -0.83 9.07
CA SER A 32 -3.79 -1.99 9.94
C SER A 32 -2.94 -1.86 11.21
N ALA A 33 -1.70 -1.38 11.08
CA ALA A 33 -0.81 -1.16 12.22
C ALA A 33 -1.33 -0.06 13.17
N ILE A 34 -1.87 1.04 12.62
CA ILE A 34 -2.49 2.10 13.44
C ILE A 34 -3.72 1.58 14.18
N LEU A 35 -4.60 0.87 13.49
CA LEU A 35 -5.83 0.32 14.09
C LEU A 35 -5.53 -0.80 15.12
N GLY A 36 -4.45 -1.55 14.90
CA GLY A 36 -3.98 -2.59 15.83
C GLY A 36 -3.18 -2.05 17.02
N GLY A 37 -2.75 -0.79 16.99
CA GLY A 37 -1.90 -0.18 18.03
C GLY A 37 -0.40 -0.50 17.89
N ASP A 38 0.02 -1.11 16.80
CA ASP A 38 1.43 -1.44 16.50
C ASP A 38 2.22 -0.22 15.96
N LEU A 39 1.51 0.83 15.53
CA LEU A 39 2.09 2.06 15.01
C LEU A 39 1.42 3.28 15.65
N ASP A 40 2.22 4.17 16.24
CA ASP A 40 1.73 5.43 16.77
C ASP A 40 1.30 6.36 15.62
N VAL A 41 0.19 7.06 15.81
CA VAL A 41 -0.30 8.09 14.88
C VAL A 41 0.74 9.19 14.72
N ASP A 42 1.48 9.54 15.76
CA ASP A 42 2.50 10.58 15.70
C ASP A 42 3.69 10.19 14.78
N ASP A 43 4.06 8.91 14.73
CA ASP A 43 5.08 8.41 13.81
C ASP A 43 4.61 8.49 12.35
N TYR A 44 3.34 8.12 12.10
CA TYR A 44 2.72 8.29 10.79
C TYR A 44 2.67 9.76 10.36
N LEU A 45 2.25 10.66 11.26
CA LEU A 45 2.25 12.09 11.00
C LEU A 45 3.67 12.64 10.78
N GLY A 46 4.66 12.11 11.49
CA GLY A 46 6.08 12.40 11.29
C GLY A 46 6.55 12.03 9.88
N MET A 47 6.19 10.85 9.39
CA MET A 47 6.45 10.42 8.02
C MET A 47 5.80 11.36 7.00
N LEU A 48 4.53 11.74 7.19
CA LEU A 48 3.83 12.66 6.28
C LEU A 48 4.50 14.04 6.23
N LYS A 49 4.94 14.58 7.37
CA LYS A 49 5.62 15.88 7.46
C LYS A 49 6.96 15.90 6.70
N ALA A 50 7.62 14.76 6.54
CA ALA A 50 8.86 14.67 5.77
C ALA A 50 8.62 14.95 4.26
N GLY A 51 7.41 14.73 3.75
CA GLY A 51 7.08 14.99 2.35
C GLY A 51 8.03 14.24 1.39
N GLY A 52 8.72 14.97 0.52
CA GLY A 52 9.69 14.42 -0.44
C GLY A 52 11.15 14.56 -0.03
N SER A 53 11.45 14.82 1.25
CA SER A 53 12.83 15.05 1.71
C SER A 53 13.71 13.82 1.70
N GLU A 54 13.13 12.62 1.62
CA GLU A 54 13.82 11.33 1.70
C GLU A 54 13.31 10.35 0.64
N PRO A 55 14.10 9.31 0.30
CA PRO A 55 13.65 8.26 -0.61
C PRO A 55 12.38 7.57 -0.09
N PRO A 56 11.42 7.22 -0.97
CA PRO A 56 10.14 6.63 -0.55
C PRO A 56 10.26 5.38 0.33
N LEU A 57 11.26 4.52 0.07
CA LEU A 57 11.49 3.33 0.88
C LEU A 57 11.95 3.68 2.31
N GLU A 58 12.77 4.72 2.47
CA GLU A 58 13.19 5.15 3.81
C GLU A 58 12.03 5.77 4.59
N LEU A 59 11.15 6.53 3.92
CA LEU A 59 9.94 7.05 4.54
C LEU A 59 9.04 5.92 5.08
N LEU A 60 8.85 4.86 4.31
CA LEU A 60 8.05 3.71 4.73
C LEU A 60 8.70 2.93 5.88
N ARG A 61 10.03 2.83 5.93
CA ARG A 61 10.72 2.18 7.05
C ARG A 61 10.54 2.90 8.38
N ARG A 62 10.32 4.22 8.38
CA ARG A 62 9.99 4.99 9.62
C ARG A 62 8.73 4.50 10.30
N VAL A 63 7.80 3.94 9.52
CA VAL A 63 6.53 3.37 10.01
C VAL A 63 6.55 1.85 9.96
N ASN A 64 7.74 1.24 10.02
CA ASN A 64 7.97 -0.20 10.04
C ASN A 64 7.42 -0.96 8.81
N ILE A 65 7.34 -0.29 7.65
CA ILE A 65 6.95 -0.91 6.38
C ILE A 65 8.18 -1.06 5.48
N ASP A 66 8.47 -2.29 5.05
CA ASP A 66 9.47 -2.55 4.03
C ASP A 66 8.86 -3.24 2.81
N LEU A 67 8.87 -2.55 1.66
CA LEU A 67 8.36 -3.07 0.40
C LEU A 67 9.31 -4.06 -0.29
N THR A 68 10.54 -4.25 0.21
CA THR A 68 11.42 -5.32 -0.27
C THR A 68 11.06 -6.68 0.35
N GLU A 69 10.27 -6.68 1.43
CA GLU A 69 9.83 -7.88 2.10
C GLU A 69 8.46 -8.36 1.58
N PRO A 70 8.32 -9.63 1.14
CA PRO A 70 7.04 -10.18 0.68
C PRO A 70 5.92 -10.11 1.72
N SER A 71 6.30 -10.10 3.01
CA SER A 71 5.36 -10.03 4.13
C SER A 71 4.45 -8.80 4.08
N THR A 72 4.95 -7.67 3.58
CA THR A 72 4.17 -6.42 3.44
C THR A 72 3.02 -6.59 2.46
N LEU A 73 3.26 -7.25 1.32
CA LEU A 73 2.22 -7.54 0.34
C LEU A 73 1.22 -8.59 0.88
N ASN A 74 1.73 -9.64 1.53
CA ASN A 74 0.91 -10.70 2.10
C ASN A 74 -0.11 -10.17 3.13
N ARG A 75 0.28 -9.19 3.95
CA ARG A 75 -0.64 -8.52 4.90
C ARG A 75 -1.81 -7.85 4.19
N GLY A 76 -1.55 -7.16 3.07
CA GLY A 76 -2.60 -6.56 2.24
C GLY A 76 -3.56 -7.59 1.66
N LEU A 77 -3.05 -8.74 1.22
CA LEU A 77 -3.88 -9.84 0.73
C LEU A 77 -4.73 -10.48 1.82
N VAL A 78 -4.22 -10.62 3.04
CA VAL A 78 -5.00 -11.11 4.19
C VAL A 78 -6.16 -10.16 4.52
N LEU A 79 -5.93 -8.84 4.49
CA LEU A 79 -7.00 -7.86 4.66
C LEU A 79 -8.07 -7.99 3.56
N PHE A 80 -7.64 -8.12 2.30
CA PHE A 80 -8.57 -8.31 1.19
C PHE A 80 -9.41 -9.57 1.34
N ASP A 81 -8.79 -10.70 1.72
CA ASP A 81 -9.49 -11.96 1.97
C ASP A 81 -10.54 -11.82 3.08
N GLY A 82 -10.17 -11.17 4.20
CA GLY A 82 -11.11 -10.86 5.28
C GLY A 82 -12.31 -10.04 4.80
N LEU A 83 -12.08 -8.97 4.03
CA LEU A 83 -13.16 -8.13 3.49
C LEU A 83 -14.09 -8.89 2.53
N VAL A 84 -13.56 -9.83 1.74
CA VAL A 84 -14.37 -10.67 0.87
C VAL A 84 -15.23 -11.63 1.70
N ASN A 85 -14.67 -12.24 2.73
CA ASN A 85 -15.41 -13.13 3.64
C ASN A 85 -16.51 -12.37 4.41
N ASP A 86 -16.22 -11.15 4.86
CA ASP A 86 -17.21 -10.28 5.51
C ASP A 86 -18.38 -9.97 4.57
N LEU A 87 -18.08 -9.65 3.31
CA LEU A 87 -19.10 -9.40 2.29
C LEU A 87 -19.95 -10.65 2.02
N ASP A 88 -19.32 -11.83 1.90
CA ASP A 88 -20.03 -13.10 1.67
C ASP A 88 -20.98 -13.44 2.82
N GLY A 89 -20.58 -13.17 4.06
CA GLY A 89 -21.43 -13.36 5.25
C GLY A 89 -22.61 -12.40 5.36
N MET A 90 -22.64 -11.32 4.56
CA MET A 90 -23.74 -10.35 4.50
C MET A 90 -24.76 -10.65 3.39
N LEU A 91 -24.47 -11.59 2.48
CA LEU A 91 -25.33 -12.02 1.37
C LEU A 91 -26.26 -13.18 1.77
#